data_AF-A0A3D5JSG3-F1
#
_entry.id   AF-A0A3D5JSG3-F1
#
_cell.length_a   1.000
_cell.length_b   1.000
_cell.length_c   1.000
_cell.angle_alpha   90.00
_cell.angle_beta   90.00
_cell.angle_gamma   90.00
#
_symmetry.space_group_name_H-M   'P 1'
#
loop_
_entity.id
_entity.type
_entity.pdbx_description
1 polymer ?
#
loop_
_entity_poly.entity_id
_entity_poly.type
_entity_poly.pdbx_seq_one_letter_code
_entity_poly.pdbx_strand_id
1 'polypeptide(L)'
;MRTSTALGLSLLLTASLPLAAQDSDNVRVYRCVGSNGAVALQDAPCRDGRQEVRDMQRPRDPPPRVVRSNADPVATPAPAAAEREVRHVYVQPPQPLFECVRDDGTRYTSDSGEGNPRWVPVWTSVYLPYGHGPRPAGRSDARFIRNA
;
A
#
# COMPACT_ATOMS: atom_id res chain seq x y z
N MET A 1 -57.20 48.20 75.82
CA MET A 1 -56.00 47.40 76.15
C MET A 1 -55.12 47.40 74.89
N ARG A 2 -54.07 48.24 74.85
CA ARG A 2 -52.64 47.91 75.13
C ARG A 2 -52.01 47.02 74.02
N THR A 3 -51.34 47.60 73.02
CA THR A 3 -49.88 47.89 72.87
C THR A 3 -49.06 46.78 72.21
N SER A 4 -48.23 47.20 71.24
CA SER A 4 -47.18 46.53 70.45
C SER A 4 -46.23 45.58 71.19
N THR A 5 -45.62 44.63 70.43
CA THR A 5 -44.17 44.28 70.27
C THR A 5 -44.01 42.81 69.81
N ALA A 6 -43.37 42.50 68.68
CA ALA A 6 -41.94 42.38 68.37
C ALA A 6 -41.33 40.97 68.59
N LEU A 7 -40.69 40.46 67.53
CA LEU A 7 -39.49 39.59 67.45
C LEU A 7 -39.34 38.30 68.30
N GLY A 8 -38.92 37.23 67.61
CA GLY A 8 -38.18 36.08 68.17
C GLY A 8 -38.16 34.93 67.16
N LEU A 9 -37.25 34.86 66.17
CA LEU A 9 -35.82 34.56 66.22
C LEU A 9 -35.50 33.08 66.58
N SER A 10 -34.92 32.37 65.61
CA SER A 10 -34.16 31.10 65.70
C SER A 10 -34.97 29.80 65.88
N LEU A 11 -34.74 28.71 65.14
CA LEU A 11 -33.47 27.99 65.10
C LEU A 11 -33.45 26.82 64.06
N LEU A 12 -32.43 26.81 63.18
CA LEU A 12 -31.69 25.67 62.54
C LEU A 12 -32.47 24.67 61.64
N LEU A 13 -32.05 24.33 60.41
CA LEU A 13 -30.73 23.80 60.05
C LEU A 13 -30.49 23.99 58.54
N THR A 14 -29.64 24.94 58.18
CA THR A 14 -29.16 25.15 56.81
C THR A 14 -28.14 24.08 56.46
N ALA A 15 -28.56 23.09 55.67
CA ALA A 15 -27.65 22.19 54.95
C ALA A 15 -27.04 22.99 53.78
N SER A 16 -25.95 23.69 54.03
CA SER A 16 -25.12 24.30 52.99
C SER A 16 -24.33 23.19 52.27
N LEU A 17 -24.99 22.51 51.33
CA LEU A 17 -24.26 21.87 50.24
C LEU A 17 -23.54 22.99 49.46
N PRO A 18 -22.23 22.88 49.18
CA PRO A 18 -21.60 23.81 48.25
C PRO A 18 -22.23 23.54 46.88
N LEU A 19 -23.17 24.40 46.49
CA LEU A 19 -23.61 24.51 45.12
C LEU A 19 -22.36 24.97 44.36
N ALA A 20 -21.65 24.01 43.74
CA ALA A 20 -20.56 24.34 42.85
C ALA A 20 -21.15 25.18 41.73
N ALA A 21 -20.95 26.49 41.81
CA ALA A 21 -21.27 27.42 40.74
C ALA A 21 -20.52 26.90 39.51
N GLN A 22 -21.28 26.39 38.54
CA GLN A 22 -20.72 25.97 37.27
C GLN A 22 -20.36 27.25 36.53
N ASP A 23 -19.13 27.71 36.73
CA ASP A 23 -18.51 28.63 35.80
C ASP A 23 -18.51 27.91 34.45
N SER A 24 -19.45 28.27 33.56
CA SER A 24 -19.76 27.50 32.35
C SER A 24 -18.60 27.42 31.36
N ASP A 25 -17.58 28.24 31.59
CA ASP A 25 -16.44 28.45 30.74
C ASP A 25 -15.24 27.62 31.21
N ASN A 26 -15.15 27.33 32.51
CA ASN A 26 -14.05 26.59 33.10
C ASN A 26 -14.51 25.24 33.67
N VAL A 27 -13.86 24.15 33.26
CA VAL A 27 -14.04 22.80 33.77
C VAL A 27 -12.96 22.52 34.81
N ARG A 28 -13.39 22.25 36.05
CA ARG A 28 -12.51 21.78 37.11
C ARG A 28 -12.32 20.28 37.03
N VAL A 29 -11.07 19.83 36.92
CA VAL A 29 -10.69 18.41 36.89
C VAL A 29 -9.72 18.11 38.03
N TYR A 30 -10.01 17.04 38.78
CA TYR A 30 -9.19 16.54 39.87
C TYR A 30 -8.29 15.43 39.35
N ARG A 31 -6.98 15.63 39.46
CA ARG A 31 -5.99 14.59 39.18
C ARG A 31 -5.59 13.93 40.50
N CYS A 32 -5.96 12.67 40.65
CA CYS A 32 -5.69 11.85 41.82
C CYS A 32 -4.48 10.96 41.56
N VAL A 33 -3.47 11.03 42.42
CA VAL A 33 -2.29 10.17 42.37
C VAL A 33 -2.33 9.19 43.54
N GLY A 34 -2.43 7.90 43.22
CA GLY A 34 -2.41 6.80 44.19
C GLY A 34 -1.02 6.48 44.72
N SER A 35 -0.95 5.72 45.83
CA SER A 35 0.30 5.32 46.48
C SER A 35 1.21 4.44 45.60
N ASN A 36 0.62 3.73 44.63
CA ASN A 36 1.31 2.96 43.60
C ASN A 36 1.73 3.80 42.38
N GLY A 37 1.54 5.12 42.42
CA GLY A 37 1.82 6.03 41.31
C GLY A 37 0.76 6.04 40.20
N ALA A 38 -0.34 5.28 40.34
CA ALA A 38 -1.45 5.31 39.39
C ALA A 38 -2.13 6.68 39.40
N VAL A 39 -2.48 7.19 38.22
CA VAL A 39 -3.10 8.51 38.05
C VAL A 39 -4.50 8.34 37.46
N ALA A 40 -5.49 8.93 38.13
CA ALA A 40 -6.86 9.02 37.65
C ALA A 40 -7.30 10.49 37.54
N LEU A 41 -8.01 10.82 36.46
CA LEU A 41 -8.67 12.14 36.31
C LEU A 41 -10.16 11.98 36.60
N GLN A 42 -10.70 12.83 37.46
CA GLN A 42 -12.08 12.79 37.91
C GLN A 42 -12.70 14.19 37.94
N ASP A 43 -14.01 14.26 37.81
CA ASP A 43 -14.84 15.46 38.00
C ASP A 43 -15.25 15.66 39.46
N ALA A 44 -15.05 14.66 40.31
CA ALA A 44 -15.24 14.71 41.76
C ALA A 44 -13.89 14.75 42.52
N PRO A 45 -13.87 15.27 43.76
CA PRO A 45 -12.69 15.24 44.62
C PRO A 45 -12.15 13.83 44.83
N CYS A 46 -10.82 13.71 45.01
CA CYS A 46 -10.19 12.42 45.24
C CYS A 46 -10.66 11.83 46.56
N ARG A 47 -11.03 10.54 46.55
CA ARG A 47 -11.38 9.82 47.79
C ARG A 47 -10.15 9.63 48.67
N ASP A 48 -9.02 9.27 48.07
CA ASP A 48 -7.74 9.02 48.74
C ASP A 48 -6.56 9.45 47.85
N GLY A 49 -5.40 9.71 48.45
CA GLY A 49 -4.15 10.02 47.75
C GLY A 49 -3.89 11.51 47.54
N ARG A 50 -2.89 11.85 46.70
CA ARG A 50 -2.52 13.24 46.44
C ARG A 50 -3.44 13.84 45.37
N GLN A 51 -4.02 14.99 45.68
CA GLN A 51 -4.94 15.72 44.81
C GLN A 51 -4.27 16.93 44.15
N GLU A 52 -4.37 17.03 42.83
CA GLU A 52 -4.04 18.22 42.05
C GLU A 52 -5.30 18.74 41.37
N VAL A 53 -5.70 19.98 41.66
CA VAL A 53 -6.86 20.62 41.03
C VAL A 53 -6.40 21.37 39.78
N ARG A 54 -7.06 21.14 38.65
CA ARG A 54 -6.81 21.85 37.40
C ARG A 54 -8.09 22.44 36.87
N ASP A 55 -8.11 23.76 36.75
CA ASP A 55 -9.16 24.47 36.03
C ASP A 55 -8.73 24.59 34.56
N MET A 56 -9.59 24.09 33.66
CA MET A 56 -9.32 24.05 32.22
C MET A 56 -10.46 24.72 31.46
N GLN A 57 -10.14 25.45 30.39
CA GLN A 57 -11.17 26.04 29.53
C GLN A 57 -11.98 24.94 28.83
N ARG A 58 -13.31 25.04 28.89
CA ARG A 58 -14.19 24.16 28.12
C ARG A 58 -13.98 24.40 26.63
N PRO A 59 -13.80 23.34 25.82
CA PRO A 59 -13.85 23.47 24.36
C PRO A 59 -15.16 24.17 23.94
N ARG A 60 -15.05 25.28 23.21
CA ARG A 60 -16.20 26.02 22.69
C ARG A 60 -16.52 25.55 21.28
N ASP A 61 -17.75 25.10 21.07
CA ASP A 61 -18.22 24.78 19.74
C ASP A 61 -18.29 26.06 18.87
N PRO A 62 -17.92 25.97 17.58
CA PRO A 62 -18.05 27.09 16.67
C PRO A 62 -19.53 27.49 16.49
N PRO A 63 -19.82 28.78 16.25
CA PRO A 63 -21.19 29.24 16.03
C PRO A 63 -21.82 28.51 14.82
N PRO A 64 -23.13 28.23 14.85
CA PRO A 64 -23.83 27.62 13.73
C PRO A 64 -23.60 28.42 12.45
N ARG A 65 -22.95 27.81 11.45
CA ARG A 65 -22.77 28.44 10.15
C ARG A 65 -24.11 28.45 9.44
N VAL A 66 -24.60 29.63 9.07
CA VAL A 66 -25.70 29.77 8.12
C VAL A 66 -25.19 29.28 6.77
N VAL A 67 -25.51 28.03 6.42
CA VAL A 67 -25.28 27.52 5.08
C VAL A 67 -26.35 28.14 4.19
N ARG A 68 -25.99 29.17 3.43
CA ARG A 68 -26.81 29.56 2.28
C ARG A 68 -26.71 28.42 1.29
N SER A 69 -27.85 27.85 0.90
CA SER A 69 -27.94 26.95 -0.24
C SER A 69 -27.60 27.76 -1.49
N ASN A 70 -26.31 27.91 -1.77
CA ASN A 70 -25.88 28.21 -3.13
C ASN A 70 -26.26 26.95 -3.90
N ALA A 71 -27.33 27.03 -4.70
CA ALA A 71 -27.56 26.01 -5.71
C ALA A 71 -26.27 25.91 -6.51
N ASP A 72 -25.65 24.72 -6.49
CA ASP A 72 -24.43 24.49 -7.23
C ASP A 72 -24.69 24.81 -8.71
N PRO A 73 -23.80 25.56 -9.39
CA PRO A 73 -23.91 25.69 -10.82
C PRO A 73 -23.93 24.29 -11.43
N VAL A 74 -24.86 24.03 -12.34
CA VAL A 74 -24.90 22.77 -13.10
C VAL A 74 -23.51 22.52 -13.68
N ALA A 75 -22.90 21.41 -13.27
CA ALA A 75 -21.56 21.06 -13.72
C ALA A 75 -21.57 20.85 -15.24
N THR A 76 -20.74 21.60 -15.95
CA THR A 76 -20.45 21.33 -17.37
C THR A 76 -19.81 19.93 -17.47
N PRO A 77 -20.30 19.05 -18.36
CA PRO A 77 -19.72 17.73 -18.52
C PRO A 77 -18.23 17.85 -18.87
N ALA A 78 -17.41 17.05 -18.18
CA ALA A 78 -15.98 16.99 -18.44
C ALA A 78 -15.72 16.54 -19.89
N PRO A 79 -14.67 17.05 -20.56
CA PRO A 79 -14.29 16.57 -21.88
C PRO A 79 -14.03 15.06 -21.82
N ALA A 80 -14.55 14.32 -22.81
CA ALA A 80 -14.25 12.90 -22.95
C ALA A 80 -12.72 12.71 -23.01
N ALA A 81 -12.20 11.73 -22.26
CA ALA A 81 -10.79 11.39 -22.32
C ALA A 81 -10.40 11.04 -23.76
N ALA A 82 -9.27 11.57 -24.23
CA ALA A 82 -8.77 11.29 -25.56
C ALA A 82 -8.54 9.78 -25.73
N GLU A 83 -9.02 9.23 -26.85
CA GLU A 83 -8.80 7.84 -27.26
C GLU A 83 -7.30 7.55 -27.27
N ARG A 84 -6.87 6.54 -26.51
CA ARG A 84 -5.45 6.21 -26.37
C ARG A 84 -5.01 5.40 -27.59
N GLU A 85 -4.12 5.95 -28.41
CA GLU A 85 -3.59 5.25 -29.57
C GLU A 85 -2.74 4.04 -29.14
N VAL A 86 -3.25 2.83 -29.38
CA VAL A 86 -2.55 1.58 -29.08
C VAL A 86 -1.62 1.25 -30.24
N ARG A 87 -0.30 1.38 -30.01
CA ARG A 87 0.72 1.03 -31.00
C ARG A 87 1.17 -0.42 -30.81
N HIS A 88 0.79 -1.29 -31.73
CA HIS A 88 1.27 -2.67 -31.78
C HIS A 88 2.67 -2.72 -32.42
N VAL A 89 3.67 -3.19 -31.66
CA VAL A 89 5.03 -3.43 -32.17
C VAL A 89 5.19 -4.93 -32.37
N TYR A 90 5.33 -5.35 -33.63
CA TYR A 90 5.66 -6.73 -33.97
C TYR A 90 7.19 -6.87 -34.01
N VAL A 91 7.73 -7.74 -33.17
CA VAL A 91 9.16 -8.07 -33.15
C VAL A 91 9.37 -9.29 -34.02
N GLN A 92 10.33 -9.22 -34.95
CA GLN A 92 10.72 -10.36 -35.76
C GLN A 92 11.36 -11.44 -34.87
N PRO A 93 10.87 -12.70 -34.90
CA PRO A 93 11.53 -13.79 -34.20
C PRO A 93 12.97 -13.99 -34.70
N PRO A 94 13.92 -14.34 -33.81
CA PRO A 94 15.30 -14.61 -34.21
C PRO A 94 15.36 -15.75 -35.23
N GLN A 95 16.29 -15.64 -36.19
CA GLN A 95 16.46 -16.68 -37.21
C GLN A 95 16.98 -17.98 -36.56
N PRO A 96 16.50 -19.15 -37.02
CA PRO A 96 16.96 -20.44 -36.53
C PRO A 96 18.42 -20.69 -36.92
N LEU A 97 19.22 -21.22 -36.00
CA LEU A 97 20.62 -21.58 -36.24
C LEU A 97 20.82 -23.08 -36.00
N PHE A 98 21.59 -23.73 -36.88
CA PHE A 98 21.87 -25.15 -36.83
C PHE A 98 23.37 -25.41 -36.63
N GLU A 99 23.71 -26.45 -35.88
CA GLU A 99 25.07 -26.96 -35.76
C GLU A 99 25.19 -28.29 -36.50
N CYS A 100 26.09 -28.30 -37.49
CA CYS A 100 26.36 -29.45 -38.34
C CYS A 100 27.74 -30.03 -38.00
N VAL A 101 27.94 -31.33 -38.26
CA VAL A 101 29.22 -32.02 -38.11
C VAL A 101 29.79 -32.32 -39.50
N ARG A 102 31.07 -32.00 -39.72
CA ARG A 102 31.80 -32.33 -40.95
C ARG A 102 32.37 -33.75 -40.86
N ASP A 103 32.80 -34.30 -41.98
CA ASP A 103 33.44 -35.61 -42.06
C ASP A 103 34.72 -35.77 -41.23
N ASP A 104 35.42 -34.67 -40.93
CA ASP A 104 36.57 -34.63 -40.01
C ASP A 104 36.16 -34.55 -38.53
N GLY A 105 34.86 -34.57 -38.24
CA GLY A 105 34.30 -34.43 -36.89
C GLY A 105 34.22 -32.99 -36.39
N THR A 106 34.66 -31.99 -37.16
CA THR A 106 34.56 -30.58 -36.76
C THR A 106 33.12 -30.08 -36.83
N ARG A 107 32.75 -29.20 -35.89
CA ARG A 107 31.40 -28.61 -35.84
C ARG A 107 31.40 -27.21 -36.46
N TYR A 108 30.32 -26.88 -37.17
CA TYR A 108 30.12 -25.55 -37.75
C TYR A 108 28.66 -25.14 -37.73
N THR A 109 28.39 -23.84 -37.79
CA THR A 109 27.04 -23.27 -37.80
C THR A 109 26.52 -23.07 -39.23
N SER A 110 25.22 -23.27 -39.42
CA SER A 110 24.51 -23.10 -40.70
C SER A 110 23.09 -22.61 -40.45
N ASP A 111 22.57 -21.77 -41.34
CA ASP A 111 21.20 -21.23 -41.23
C ASP A 111 20.12 -22.16 -41.84
N SER A 112 20.51 -23.12 -42.69
CA SER A 112 19.57 -24.03 -43.38
C SER A 112 19.56 -25.45 -42.81
N GLY A 113 20.61 -25.87 -42.11
CA GLY A 113 20.76 -27.24 -41.62
C GLY A 113 20.97 -28.30 -42.71
N GLU A 114 21.13 -27.91 -43.97
CA GLU A 114 21.38 -28.84 -45.08
C GLU A 114 22.83 -29.37 -45.12
N GLY A 115 23.72 -28.73 -44.34
CA GLY A 115 25.15 -29.02 -44.38
C GLY A 115 25.85 -28.41 -45.60
N ASN A 116 27.18 -28.48 -45.66
CA ASN A 116 27.97 -27.89 -46.73
C ASN A 116 28.38 -28.98 -47.75
N PRO A 117 27.76 -29.07 -48.93
CA PRO A 117 28.17 -30.01 -49.96
C PRO A 117 29.52 -29.59 -50.54
N ARG A 118 30.53 -30.45 -50.41
CA ARG A 118 31.84 -30.27 -51.05
C ARG A 118 32.03 -31.28 -52.18
N TRP A 119 32.55 -30.80 -53.31
CA TRP A 119 32.92 -31.66 -54.42
C TRP A 119 34.12 -32.52 -54.01
N VAL A 120 33.92 -33.84 -53.97
CA VAL A 120 34.99 -34.81 -53.72
C VAL A 120 35.29 -35.59 -54.99
N PRO A 121 36.57 -35.87 -55.30
CA PRO A 121 36.90 -36.72 -56.44
C PRO A 121 36.30 -38.11 -56.28
N VAL A 122 35.72 -38.67 -57.35
CA VAL A 122 35.00 -39.96 -57.28
C VAL A 122 35.87 -41.11 -56.75
N TRP A 123 37.18 -41.09 -57.00
CA TRP A 123 38.12 -42.12 -56.53
C TRP A 123 38.20 -42.20 -55.01
N THR A 124 37.96 -41.08 -54.29
CA THR A 124 37.93 -41.06 -52.82
C THR A 124 36.78 -41.87 -52.22
N SER A 125 35.70 -42.08 -53.00
CA SER A 125 34.55 -42.89 -52.58
C SER A 125 34.63 -44.35 -53.03
N VAL A 126 35.44 -44.66 -54.06
CA VAL A 126 35.49 -45.97 -54.72
C VAL A 126 36.68 -46.83 -54.23
N TYR A 127 37.69 -46.24 -53.61
CA TYR A 127 38.96 -46.90 -53.28
C TYR A 127 39.21 -47.09 -51.76
N LEU A 128 38.26 -47.65 -51.01
CA LEU A 128 38.51 -48.16 -49.65
C LEU A 128 38.03 -49.61 -49.51
N PRO A 129 38.94 -50.61 -49.48
CA PRO A 129 38.61 -52.01 -49.18
C PRO A 129 38.50 -52.31 -47.67
N TYR A 130 38.53 -51.30 -46.80
CA TYR A 130 38.37 -51.49 -45.35
C TYR A 130 37.23 -50.65 -44.81
N GLY A 131 36.25 -51.34 -44.23
CA GLY A 131 35.30 -50.79 -43.27
C GLY A 131 34.47 -49.64 -43.79
N HIS A 132 33.25 -49.94 -44.23
CA HIS A 132 32.15 -49.00 -44.14
C HIS A 132 31.98 -48.65 -42.65
N GLY A 133 32.70 -47.62 -42.20
CA GLY A 133 32.29 -46.84 -41.03
C GLY A 133 30.84 -46.38 -41.24
N PRO A 134 30.10 -46.08 -40.17
CA PRO A 134 28.71 -45.68 -40.29
C PRO A 134 28.63 -44.58 -41.34
N ARG A 135 27.93 -44.84 -42.45
CA ARG A 135 27.52 -43.76 -43.33
C ARG A 135 26.72 -42.83 -42.41
N PRO A 136 27.15 -41.57 -42.18
CA PRO A 136 26.27 -40.62 -41.52
C PRO A 136 24.98 -40.66 -42.31
N ALA A 137 23.87 -40.91 -41.61
CA ALA A 137 22.58 -41.05 -42.27
C ALA A 137 22.43 -39.86 -43.21
N GLY A 138 22.03 -40.13 -44.46
CA GLY A 138 21.80 -39.12 -45.50
C GLY A 138 20.59 -38.25 -45.18
N ARG A 139 20.65 -37.58 -44.03
CA ARG A 139 19.76 -36.59 -43.48
C ARG A 139 20.58 -35.89 -42.39
N SER A 140 21.20 -34.78 -42.76
CA SER A 140 21.42 -33.64 -41.87
C SER A 140 21.64 -34.01 -40.38
N ASP A 141 22.87 -34.32 -39.96
CA ASP A 141 23.26 -34.24 -38.55
C ASP A 141 23.36 -32.76 -38.09
N ALA A 142 22.40 -31.96 -38.53
CA ALA A 142 22.22 -30.57 -38.20
C ALA A 142 21.31 -30.52 -36.97
N ARG A 143 21.91 -30.27 -35.81
CA ARG A 143 21.17 -30.08 -34.57
C ARG A 143 20.70 -28.63 -34.51
N PHE A 144 19.39 -28.43 -34.35
CA PHE A 144 18.85 -27.11 -34.08
C PHE A 144 19.41 -26.58 -32.74
N ILE A 145 20.01 -25.40 -32.78
CA ILE A 145 20.47 -24.67 -31.59
C ILE A 145 19.53 -23.48 -31.38
N ARG A 146 18.95 -23.40 -30.18
CA ARG A 146 18.26 -22.18 -29.76
C ARG A 146 19.30 -21.12 -29.45
N ASN A 147 19.28 -20.02 -30.20
CA ASN A 147 19.92 -18.78 -29.76
C ASN A 147 19.18 -18.32 -28.49
N ALA A 148 19.92 -18.24 -27.38
CA ALA A 148 19.44 -17.71 -26.10
C ALA A 148 19.33 -16.19 -26.13
#